data_AF-A0AAN7BTI7-F1
#
_entry.id   AF-A0AAN7BTI7-F1
#
_cell.length_a   1.000
_cell.length_b   1.000
_cell.length_c   1.000
_cell.angle_alpha   90.00
_cell.angle_beta   90.00
_cell.angle_gamma   90.00
#
_symmetry.space_group_name_H-M   'P 1'
#
loop_
_entity.id
_entity.type
_entity.pdbx_description
1 polymer ?
#
loop_
_entity_poly.entity_id
_entity_poly.type
_entity_poly.pdbx_seq_one_letter_code
_entity_poly.pdbx_strand_id
1 'polypeptide(L)'
;MSQKHIIVIGAGPIGLSSALLLLNSGHSVTIIARDFPAPFETIDPISQINYTAPWAGAHNRFIPPSPSVPHTQLEHSLSLITYNHMKSLYESPHRKEAGITFLPGIEYLEAPSAEYLSLSKPNNPILNQLYQLCGYKILSPEYFPDTKIKWGCKYESYCLNPMVYLSFLLRRFFYLGGKLLKRELRCPEEVFSLNLGTDIVVNASGTNFGLDPAVFITRGQTVLVKESCPVTITRQNKDGTYSFSVPRGYQGGTIIGGTREVNNWSMEADLEVRKKLLKGFVEMYPDILGENGKKELTVLRDIVGRRPTRNGGPRIEGEKIEGKGFIMHAYGFGGRGFELSWGVAEMVRDGVEGWLRGKEKGKL
;
A
#
# COMPACT_ATOMS: atom_id res chain seq x y z
N MET A 1 -26.96 15.39 2.39
CA MET A 1 -27.39 14.20 1.64
C MET A 1 -28.08 13.25 2.59
N SER A 2 -29.09 12.50 2.14
CA SER A 2 -29.74 11.49 2.97
C SER A 2 -28.74 10.40 3.37
N GLN A 3 -28.76 9.96 4.63
CA GLN A 3 -27.95 8.82 5.07
C GLN A 3 -28.29 7.58 4.24
N LYS A 4 -27.26 6.85 3.81
CA LYS A 4 -27.38 5.61 3.03
C LYS A 4 -26.57 4.52 3.69
N HIS A 5 -27.02 3.28 3.53
CA HIS A 5 -26.26 2.11 3.95
C HIS A 5 -25.38 1.66 2.80
N ILE A 6 -24.07 1.54 3.04
CA ILE A 6 -23.07 1.16 2.05
C ILE A 6 -22.32 -0.07 2.56
N ILE A 7 -22.09 -1.02 1.66
CA ILE A 7 -21.27 -2.20 1.93
C ILE A 7 -19.88 -1.99 1.36
N VAL A 8 -18.84 -2.22 2.16
CA VAL A 8 -17.45 -2.25 1.69
C VAL A 8 -16.95 -3.67 1.76
N ILE A 9 -16.53 -4.22 0.62
CA ILE A 9 -15.95 -5.55 0.52
C ILE A 9 -14.44 -5.46 0.72
N GLY A 10 -13.93 -6.19 1.71
CA GLY A 10 -12.50 -6.29 2.01
C GLY A 10 -12.05 -5.38 3.15
N ALA A 11 -11.18 -5.91 4.02
CA ALA A 11 -10.64 -5.21 5.19
C ALA A 11 -9.14 -4.91 5.07
N GLY A 12 -8.63 -4.72 3.84
CA GLY A 12 -7.28 -4.22 3.58
C GLY A 12 -7.18 -2.69 3.71
N PRO A 13 -6.03 -2.07 3.37
CA PRO A 13 -5.84 -0.62 3.49
C PRO A 13 -6.87 0.17 2.67
N ILE A 14 -7.18 -0.27 1.45
CA ILE A 14 -8.16 0.37 0.59
C ILE A 14 -9.57 0.31 1.21
N GLY A 15 -9.99 -0.88 1.64
CA GLY A 15 -11.32 -1.08 2.22
C GLY A 15 -11.51 -0.32 3.53
N LEU A 16 -10.54 -0.40 4.44
CA LEU A 16 -10.63 0.29 5.74
C LEU A 16 -10.60 1.82 5.61
N SER A 17 -9.69 2.37 4.79
CA SER A 17 -9.66 3.82 4.53
C SER A 17 -10.96 4.31 3.86
N SER A 18 -11.47 3.57 2.87
CA SER A 18 -12.73 3.91 2.19
C SER A 18 -13.93 3.86 3.14
N ALA A 19 -14.02 2.80 3.96
CA ALA A 19 -15.10 2.64 4.93
C ALA A 19 -15.13 3.76 5.97
N LEU A 20 -13.95 4.18 6.46
CA LEU A 20 -13.82 5.30 7.38
C LEU A 20 -14.26 6.63 6.76
N LEU A 21 -13.81 6.93 5.52
CA LEU A 21 -14.22 8.17 4.86
C LEU A 21 -15.72 8.21 4.57
N LEU A 22 -16.30 7.11 4.07
CA LEU A 22 -17.75 7.03 3.83
C LEU A 22 -18.56 7.18 5.12
N LEU A 23 -18.09 6.61 6.23
CA LEU A 23 -18.73 6.75 7.52
C LEU A 23 -18.66 8.21 8.01
N ASN A 24 -17.50 8.86 7.88
CA ASN A 24 -17.34 10.27 8.22
C ASN A 24 -18.15 11.22 7.31
N SER A 25 -18.48 10.80 6.08
CA SER A 25 -19.45 11.49 5.21
C SER A 25 -20.91 11.35 5.66
N GLY A 26 -21.19 10.66 6.78
CA GLY A 26 -22.53 10.52 7.35
C GLY A 26 -23.30 9.29 6.87
N HIS A 27 -22.66 8.36 6.15
CA HIS A 27 -23.28 7.10 5.74
C HIS A 27 -23.19 6.03 6.83
N SER A 28 -24.13 5.07 6.81
CA SER A 28 -23.98 3.85 7.57
C SER A 28 -23.15 2.87 6.75
N VAL A 29 -22.12 2.27 7.34
CA VAL A 29 -21.19 1.42 6.61
C VAL A 29 -21.06 0.05 7.27
N THR A 30 -21.07 -1.01 6.47
CA THR A 30 -20.73 -2.36 6.90
C THR A 30 -19.57 -2.91 6.07
N ILE A 31 -18.52 -3.39 6.73
CA ILE A 31 -17.43 -4.10 6.06
C ILE A 31 -17.79 -5.59 6.02
N ILE A 32 -17.80 -6.16 4.82
CA ILE A 32 -17.86 -7.62 4.61
C ILE A 32 -16.48 -8.08 4.16
N ALA A 33 -15.86 -8.97 4.92
CA ALA A 33 -14.56 -9.51 4.54
C ALA A 33 -14.38 -10.94 5.04
N ARG A 34 -13.65 -11.75 4.28
CA ARG A 34 -13.20 -13.08 4.72
C ARG A 34 -12.13 -12.96 5.81
N ASP A 35 -11.15 -12.10 5.56
CA ASP A 35 -10.00 -11.85 6.40
C ASP A 35 -10.06 -10.46 7.02
N PHE A 36 -9.71 -10.36 8.30
CA PHE A 36 -9.61 -9.12 9.04
C PHE A 36 -8.18 -8.94 9.60
N PRO A 37 -7.77 -7.69 9.92
CA PRO A 37 -6.53 -7.43 10.63
C PRO A 37 -6.35 -8.32 11.87
N ALA A 38 -5.19 -8.96 11.99
CA ALA A 38 -4.80 -9.81 13.11
C ALA A 38 -3.29 -9.65 13.39
N PRO A 39 -2.78 -9.98 14.58
CA PRO A 39 -1.34 -9.94 14.85
C PRO A 39 -0.54 -10.77 13.84
N PHE A 40 0.64 -10.28 13.43
CA PHE A 40 1.42 -10.90 12.37
C PHE A 40 1.85 -12.33 12.72
N GLU A 41 2.12 -12.56 13.99
CA GLU A 41 2.59 -13.82 14.59
C GLU A 41 1.53 -14.92 14.55
N THR A 42 0.24 -14.56 14.48
CA THR A 42 -0.88 -15.52 14.52
C THR A 42 -1.61 -15.68 13.20
N ILE A 43 -1.22 -14.93 12.15
CA ILE A 43 -1.76 -15.10 10.80
C ILE A 43 -1.17 -16.35 10.16
N ASP A 44 -2.05 -17.20 9.64
CA ASP A 44 -1.68 -18.35 8.81
C ASP A 44 -1.27 -17.87 7.40
N PRO A 45 0.03 -17.98 7.04
CA PRO A 45 0.53 -17.46 5.78
C PRO A 45 0.02 -18.23 4.57
N ILE A 46 -0.51 -19.45 4.74
CA ILE A 46 -0.99 -20.27 3.62
C ILE A 46 -2.45 -19.91 3.31
N SER A 47 -3.36 -20.06 4.28
CA SER A 47 -4.79 -19.79 4.05
C SER A 47 -5.07 -18.31 3.80
N GLN A 48 -4.26 -17.41 4.36
CA GLN A 48 -4.46 -15.96 4.24
C GLN A 48 -3.48 -15.28 3.27
N ILE A 49 -2.77 -16.05 2.41
CA ILE A 49 -1.78 -15.50 1.47
C ILE A 49 -2.34 -14.39 0.56
N ASN A 50 -3.63 -14.49 0.22
CA ASN A 50 -4.33 -13.54 -0.64
C ASN A 50 -4.92 -12.35 0.14
N TYR A 51 -4.91 -12.35 1.48
CA TYR A 51 -5.09 -11.14 2.26
C TYR A 51 -3.74 -10.43 2.32
N THR A 52 -3.49 -9.54 1.36
CA THR A 52 -2.12 -9.15 1.01
C THR A 52 -1.47 -8.15 1.97
N ALA A 53 -2.28 -7.48 2.79
CA ALA A 53 -1.86 -6.34 3.59
C ALA A 53 -0.86 -6.69 4.71
N PRO A 54 -0.99 -7.81 5.45
CA PRO A 54 -0.01 -8.23 6.45
C PRO A 54 1.39 -8.51 5.90
N TRP A 55 1.50 -8.85 4.61
CA TRP A 55 2.76 -9.20 3.95
C TRP A 55 3.55 -7.99 3.45
N ALA A 56 2.95 -6.80 3.48
CA ALA A 56 3.57 -5.58 3.00
C ALA A 56 4.72 -5.12 3.92
N GLY A 57 5.57 -4.22 3.42
CA GLY A 57 6.59 -3.54 4.22
C GLY A 57 5.97 -2.83 5.44
N ALA A 58 5.32 -1.67 5.29
CA ALA A 58 5.10 -0.85 4.10
C ALA A 58 5.71 0.54 4.28
N HIS A 59 6.22 1.14 3.21
CA HIS A 59 6.79 2.49 3.21
C HIS A 59 6.17 3.35 2.10
N ASN A 60 6.41 4.65 2.17
CA ASN A 60 6.15 5.55 1.06
C ASN A 60 7.39 5.71 0.18
N ARG A 61 7.18 5.51 -1.11
CA ARG A 61 8.13 5.90 -2.13
C ARG A 61 7.57 7.01 -3.00
N PHE A 62 8.41 8.00 -3.23
CA PHE A 62 8.13 8.97 -4.29
C PHE A 62 8.50 8.35 -5.63
N ILE A 63 7.48 8.11 -6.46
CA ILE A 63 7.63 7.58 -7.81
C ILE A 63 7.18 8.68 -8.77
N PRO A 64 8.09 9.25 -9.60
CA PRO A 64 7.69 10.23 -10.59
C PRO A 64 6.82 9.56 -11.66
N PRO A 65 5.71 10.19 -12.07
CA PRO A 65 4.80 9.62 -13.06
C PRO A 65 5.46 9.59 -14.45
N SER A 66 5.20 8.56 -15.24
CA SER A 66 5.66 8.48 -16.63
C SER A 66 4.55 8.94 -17.58
N PRO A 67 4.81 9.91 -18.47
CA PRO A 67 3.86 10.33 -19.51
C PRO A 67 3.45 9.18 -20.45
N SER A 68 4.31 8.17 -20.60
CA SER A 68 4.05 7.00 -21.44
C SER A 68 3.10 5.99 -20.80
N VAL A 69 2.82 6.12 -19.49
CA VAL A 69 1.98 5.19 -18.72
C VAL A 69 0.93 6.00 -17.96
N PRO A 70 -0.23 6.32 -18.58
CA PRO A 70 -1.17 7.32 -18.07
C PRO A 70 -1.65 7.10 -16.63
N HIS A 71 -1.86 5.85 -16.20
CA HIS A 71 -2.31 5.57 -14.84
C HIS A 71 -1.30 5.99 -13.77
N THR A 72 0.00 6.09 -14.10
CA THR A 72 1.03 6.51 -13.13
C THR A 72 0.84 7.97 -12.70
N GLN A 73 0.26 8.83 -13.54
CA GLN A 73 -0.08 10.20 -13.16
C GLN A 73 -1.15 10.23 -12.07
N LEU A 74 -2.19 9.40 -12.22
CA LEU A 74 -3.24 9.26 -11.22
C LEU A 74 -2.66 8.70 -9.92
N GLU A 75 -1.93 7.59 -9.99
CA GLU A 75 -1.33 6.99 -8.80
C GLU A 75 -0.38 7.97 -8.07
N HIS A 76 0.37 8.77 -8.82
CA HIS A 76 1.22 9.80 -8.25
C HIS A 76 0.41 10.81 -7.41
N SER A 77 -0.66 11.38 -7.97
CA SER A 77 -1.54 12.30 -7.25
C SER A 77 -2.17 11.65 -6.00
N LEU A 78 -2.64 10.41 -6.11
CA LEU A 78 -3.22 9.67 -4.97
C LEU A 78 -2.17 9.39 -3.87
N SER A 79 -0.92 9.17 -4.26
CA SER A 79 0.18 8.96 -3.31
C SER A 79 0.51 10.22 -2.50
N LEU A 80 0.41 11.41 -3.10
CA LEU A 80 0.62 12.68 -2.42
C LEU A 80 -0.49 12.96 -1.39
N ILE A 81 -1.75 12.70 -1.77
CA ILE A 81 -2.90 12.80 -0.84
C ILE A 81 -2.68 11.85 0.35
N THR A 82 -2.28 10.61 0.06
CA THR A 82 -2.01 9.62 1.11
C THR A 82 -0.84 10.03 1.99
N TYR A 83 0.24 10.56 1.42
CA TYR A 83 1.37 11.08 2.19
C TYR A 83 0.94 12.19 3.16
N ASN A 84 0.19 13.17 2.69
CA ASN A 84 -0.30 14.27 3.51
C ASN A 84 -1.23 13.77 4.63
N HIS A 85 -2.08 12.79 4.35
CA HIS A 85 -2.89 12.14 5.38
C HIS A 85 -2.02 11.47 6.45
N MET A 86 -1.02 10.67 6.04
CA MET A 86 -0.14 9.99 6.98
C MET A 86 0.68 10.97 7.83
N LYS A 87 1.11 12.09 7.23
CA LYS A 87 1.82 13.18 7.92
C LYS A 87 0.93 13.83 8.98
N SER A 88 -0.29 14.21 8.59
CA SER A 88 -1.28 14.78 9.52
C SER A 88 -1.59 13.82 10.68
N LEU A 89 -1.77 12.53 10.39
CA LEU A 89 -1.99 11.51 11.42
C LEU A 89 -0.78 11.35 12.36
N TYR A 90 0.44 11.41 11.83
CA TYR A 90 1.67 11.35 12.62
C TYR A 90 1.92 12.60 13.47
N GLU A 91 1.42 13.76 13.06
CA GLU A 91 1.48 15.00 13.83
C GLU A 91 0.34 15.10 14.85
N SER A 92 -0.70 14.28 14.71
CA SER A 92 -1.83 14.24 15.63
C SER A 92 -1.51 13.53 16.96
N PRO A 93 -2.36 13.70 18.00
CA PRO A 93 -2.26 12.95 19.25
C PRO A 93 -2.31 11.41 19.07
N HIS A 94 -2.88 10.91 17.97
CA HIS A 94 -3.02 9.48 17.69
C HIS A 94 -1.78 8.81 17.11
N ARG A 95 -0.68 9.55 16.89
CA ARG A 95 0.52 9.04 16.20
C ARG A 95 1.06 7.72 16.73
N LYS A 96 1.04 7.51 18.04
CA LYS A 96 1.55 6.28 18.70
C LYS A 96 0.62 5.09 18.50
N GLU A 97 -0.68 5.33 18.31
CA GLU A 97 -1.69 4.30 18.10
C GLU A 97 -1.73 3.85 16.63
N ALA A 98 -1.43 4.78 15.71
CA ALA A 98 -1.45 4.51 14.27
C ALA A 98 -0.31 3.59 13.80
N GLY A 99 0.80 3.47 14.54
CA GLY A 99 1.89 2.60 14.09
C GLY A 99 2.69 3.17 12.90
N ILE A 100 2.68 4.49 12.72
CA ILE A 100 3.43 5.21 11.67
C ILE A 100 4.72 5.79 12.26
N THR A 101 5.80 5.73 11.49
CA THR A 101 7.08 6.38 11.80
C THR A 101 7.54 7.17 10.59
N PHE A 102 7.83 8.45 10.77
CA PHE A 102 8.51 9.26 9.77
C PHE A 102 10.03 9.17 9.99
N LEU A 103 10.75 8.93 8.90
CA LEU A 103 12.18 8.68 8.88
C LEU A 103 12.76 9.01 7.49
N PRO A 104 14.08 9.15 7.34
CA PRO A 104 14.64 9.38 6.02
C PRO A 104 14.43 8.18 5.08
N GLY A 105 13.95 8.47 3.87
CA GLY A 105 13.95 7.59 2.72
C GLY A 105 15.13 7.87 1.80
N ILE A 106 15.72 6.81 1.25
CA ILE A 106 16.83 6.90 0.29
C ILE A 106 16.51 6.03 -0.93
N GLU A 107 16.67 6.58 -2.13
CA GLU A 107 16.57 5.84 -3.38
C GLU A 107 17.94 5.80 -4.07
N TYR A 108 18.32 4.62 -4.57
CA TYR A 108 19.50 4.40 -5.40
C TYR A 108 19.10 3.71 -6.70
N LEU A 109 19.47 4.29 -7.84
CA LEU A 109 19.15 3.76 -9.17
C LEU A 109 20.42 3.52 -9.97
N GLU A 110 20.61 2.30 -10.46
CA GLU A 110 21.69 1.97 -11.42
C GLU A 110 21.36 2.44 -12.85
N ALA A 111 20.07 2.47 -13.20
CA ALA A 111 19.57 2.87 -14.52
C ALA A 111 18.34 3.78 -14.38
N PRO A 112 18.50 5.05 -13.95
CA PRO A 112 17.39 5.97 -13.75
C PRO A 112 16.67 6.27 -15.07
N SER A 113 15.33 6.37 -15.04
CA SER A 113 14.55 6.82 -16.18
C SER A 113 14.69 8.33 -16.41
N ALA A 114 14.21 8.81 -17.56
CA ALA A 114 14.22 10.24 -17.87
C ALA A 114 13.44 11.06 -16.82
N GLU A 115 12.36 10.50 -16.28
CA GLU A 115 11.56 11.11 -15.22
C GLU A 115 12.38 11.31 -13.94
N TYR A 116 13.14 10.31 -13.49
CA TYR A 116 14.03 10.46 -12.33
C TYR A 116 15.15 11.46 -12.58
N LEU A 117 15.80 11.39 -13.76
CA LEU A 117 16.85 12.35 -14.14
C LEU A 117 16.34 13.78 -14.20
N SER A 118 15.06 13.98 -14.52
CA SER A 118 14.45 15.31 -14.55
C SER A 118 14.32 15.95 -13.16
N LEU A 119 14.33 15.15 -12.08
CA LEU A 119 14.21 15.65 -10.70
C LEU A 119 15.49 16.34 -10.19
N SER A 120 16.57 16.29 -10.96
CA SER A 120 17.81 17.04 -10.71
C SER A 120 17.81 18.42 -11.36
N LYS A 121 16.77 18.77 -12.14
CA LYS A 121 16.71 20.04 -12.89
C LYS A 121 15.90 21.09 -12.13
N PRO A 122 16.45 22.28 -11.83
CA PRO A 122 15.81 23.27 -10.94
C PRO A 122 14.43 23.77 -11.39
N ASN A 123 14.09 23.69 -12.68
CA ASN A 123 12.80 24.16 -13.22
C ASN A 123 11.76 23.04 -13.41
N ASN A 124 11.90 21.90 -12.76
CA ASN A 124 10.92 20.82 -12.90
C ASN A 124 9.62 21.16 -12.13
N PRO A 125 8.43 21.14 -12.77
CA PRO A 125 7.17 21.43 -12.06
C PRO A 125 6.87 20.43 -10.93
N ILE A 126 7.38 19.20 -11.02
CA ILE A 126 7.24 18.15 -10.00
C ILE A 126 8.16 18.43 -8.79
N LEU A 127 9.24 19.20 -8.96
CA LEU A 127 10.16 19.55 -7.87
C LEU A 127 9.46 20.37 -6.77
N ASN A 128 8.45 21.19 -7.12
CA ASN A 128 7.63 21.91 -6.13
C ASN A 128 6.79 20.97 -5.25
N GLN A 129 6.35 19.84 -5.79
CA GLN A 129 5.65 18.80 -5.03
C GLN A 129 6.64 18.00 -4.17
N LEU A 130 7.86 17.76 -4.68
CA LEU A 130 8.95 17.18 -3.91
C LEU A 130 9.44 18.07 -2.76
N TYR A 131 9.39 19.40 -2.89
CA TYR A 131 9.69 20.29 -1.77
C TYR A 131 8.69 20.16 -0.63
N GLN A 132 7.48 19.63 -0.88
CA GLN A 132 6.54 19.24 0.19
C GLN A 132 7.00 17.98 0.94
N LEU A 133 7.81 17.12 0.29
CA LEU A 133 8.57 16.09 1.00
C LEU A 133 9.76 16.77 1.67
N CYS A 134 9.60 17.11 2.95
CA CYS A 134 10.62 17.77 3.73
C CYS A 134 11.99 17.08 3.55
N GLY A 135 13.04 17.86 3.30
CA GLY A 135 14.40 17.35 3.20
C GLY A 135 14.77 16.60 1.92
N TYR A 136 13.99 16.73 0.83
CA TYR A 136 14.39 16.22 -0.49
C TYR A 136 15.75 16.80 -0.94
N LYS A 137 16.69 15.92 -1.27
CA LYS A 137 18.02 16.26 -1.78
C LYS A 137 18.51 15.18 -2.76
N ILE A 138 19.11 15.60 -3.87
CA ILE A 138 19.92 14.71 -4.70
C ILE A 138 21.21 14.40 -3.95
N LEU A 139 21.61 13.13 -3.96
CA LEU A 139 22.84 12.67 -3.32
C LEU A 139 24.01 12.79 -4.29
N SER A 140 25.15 13.27 -3.79
CA SER A 140 26.41 13.23 -4.53
C SER A 140 27.01 11.81 -4.53
N PRO A 141 27.84 11.46 -5.53
CA PRO A 141 28.37 10.11 -5.67
C PRO A 141 29.18 9.59 -4.47
N GLU A 142 29.76 10.45 -3.63
CA GLU A 142 30.45 10.00 -2.42
C GLU A 142 29.52 9.35 -1.37
N TYR A 143 28.21 9.57 -1.47
CA TYR A 143 27.21 8.94 -0.61
C TYR A 143 26.59 7.66 -1.22
N PHE A 144 27.05 7.23 -2.40
CA PHE A 144 26.55 6.00 -3.01
C PHE A 144 27.20 4.77 -2.38
N PRO A 145 26.45 3.66 -2.24
CA PRO A 145 26.99 2.42 -1.67
C PRO A 145 28.06 1.78 -2.56
N ASP A 146 28.02 2.04 -3.88
CA ASP A 146 29.00 1.54 -4.84
C ASP A 146 28.99 2.38 -6.14
N THR A 147 29.91 2.06 -7.05
CA THR A 147 30.11 2.78 -8.33
C THR A 147 29.07 2.47 -9.41
N LYS A 148 28.18 1.50 -9.19
CA LYS A 148 27.12 1.13 -10.15
C LYS A 148 25.97 2.11 -10.11
N ILE A 149 25.69 2.71 -8.95
CA ILE A 149 24.64 3.71 -8.79
C ILE A 149 24.93 4.94 -9.67
N LYS A 150 23.92 5.37 -10.43
CA LYS A 150 24.00 6.52 -11.33
C LYS A 150 23.15 7.70 -10.89
N TRP A 151 22.17 7.46 -10.01
CA TRP A 151 21.34 8.49 -9.43
C TRP A 151 20.88 8.07 -8.05
N GLY A 152 20.83 9.02 -7.13
CA GLY A 152 20.26 8.79 -5.81
C GLY A 152 19.69 10.06 -5.19
N CYS A 153 18.71 9.88 -4.31
CA CYS A 153 18.11 10.97 -3.56
C CYS A 153 17.81 10.54 -2.13
N LYS A 154 17.63 11.54 -1.27
CA LYS A 154 17.15 11.40 0.11
C LYS A 154 15.97 12.33 0.30
N TYR A 155 14.97 11.90 1.06
CA TYR A 155 13.78 12.68 1.40
C TYR A 155 13.19 12.19 2.73
N GLU A 156 12.25 12.93 3.31
CA GLU A 156 11.46 12.42 4.42
C GLU A 156 10.37 11.46 3.90
N SER A 157 10.33 10.25 4.44
CA SER A 157 9.34 9.22 4.11
C SER A 157 8.64 8.76 5.39
N TYR A 158 7.59 7.95 5.23
CA TYR A 158 7.02 7.18 6.31
C TYR A 158 7.19 5.69 6.07
N CYS A 159 7.37 4.96 7.15
CA CYS A 159 7.09 3.53 7.23
C CYS A 159 5.97 3.30 8.23
N LEU A 160 5.24 2.21 8.05
CA LEU A 160 4.21 1.80 9.00
C LEU A 160 4.34 0.32 9.32
N ASN A 161 3.90 -0.05 10.52
CA ASN A 161 3.63 -1.43 10.87
C ASN A 161 2.22 -1.78 10.35
N PRO A 162 2.08 -2.65 9.32
CA PRO A 162 0.78 -2.94 8.73
C PRO A 162 -0.25 -3.43 9.75
N MET A 163 0.17 -4.22 10.75
CA MET A 163 -0.77 -4.82 11.69
C MET A 163 -1.28 -3.83 12.71
N VAL A 164 -0.39 -2.98 13.23
CA VAL A 164 -0.78 -1.90 14.14
C VAL A 164 -1.68 -0.91 13.40
N TYR A 165 -1.29 -0.49 12.20
CA TYR A 165 -2.03 0.49 11.42
C TYR A 165 -3.43 0.01 11.03
N LEU A 166 -3.55 -1.21 10.48
CA LEU A 166 -4.87 -1.73 10.08
C LEU A 166 -5.77 -2.00 11.29
N SER A 167 -5.20 -2.47 12.41
CA SER A 167 -5.97 -2.63 13.67
C SER A 167 -6.44 -1.28 14.21
N PHE A 168 -5.62 -0.24 14.12
CA PHE A 168 -5.99 1.13 14.45
C PHE A 168 -7.18 1.61 13.59
N LEU A 169 -7.11 1.43 12.26
CA LEU A 169 -8.22 1.79 11.37
C LEU A 169 -9.50 1.01 11.67
N LEU A 170 -9.41 -0.31 11.86
CA LEU A 170 -10.54 -1.16 12.17
C LEU A 170 -11.23 -0.76 13.49
N ARG A 171 -10.43 -0.49 14.54
CA ARG A 171 -10.94 -0.04 15.84
C ARG A 171 -11.67 1.29 15.72
N ARG A 172 -11.10 2.25 14.99
CA ARG A 172 -11.76 3.55 14.74
C ARG A 172 -13.05 3.39 13.96
N PHE A 173 -13.04 2.54 12.93
CA PHE A 173 -14.23 2.27 12.13
C PHE A 173 -15.37 1.73 13.00
N PHE A 174 -15.08 0.72 13.82
CA PHE A 174 -16.07 0.16 14.75
C PHE A 174 -16.53 1.18 15.79
N TYR A 175 -15.59 1.94 16.38
CA TYR A 175 -15.89 2.97 17.39
C TYR A 175 -16.84 4.04 16.87
N LEU A 176 -16.74 4.41 15.59
CA LEU A 176 -17.62 5.37 14.95
C LEU A 176 -18.98 4.78 14.51
N GLY A 177 -19.29 3.53 14.87
CA GLY A 177 -20.57 2.86 14.59
C GLY A 177 -20.57 2.00 13.33
N GLY A 178 -19.40 1.75 12.73
CA GLY A 178 -19.24 0.84 11.61
C GLY A 178 -19.53 -0.62 12.00
N LYS A 179 -20.19 -1.37 11.13
CA LYS A 179 -20.51 -2.79 11.36
C LYS A 179 -19.55 -3.70 10.63
N LEU A 180 -19.30 -4.89 11.20
CA LEU A 180 -18.39 -5.89 10.62
C LEU A 180 -19.16 -7.19 10.38
N LEU A 181 -18.93 -7.81 9.22
CA LEU A 181 -19.45 -9.12 8.89
C LEU A 181 -18.32 -9.98 8.33
N LYS A 182 -17.92 -11.02 9.08
CA LYS A 182 -16.97 -12.01 8.59
C LYS A 182 -17.67 -12.99 7.66
N ARG A 183 -17.37 -12.90 6.36
CA ARG A 183 -17.97 -13.73 5.32
C ARG A 183 -17.09 -13.78 4.08
N GLU A 184 -17.01 -14.96 3.47
CA GLU A 184 -16.44 -15.13 2.14
C GLU A 184 -17.54 -14.93 1.10
N LEU A 185 -17.27 -14.08 0.11
CA LEU A 185 -18.13 -13.82 -1.04
C LEU A 185 -17.49 -14.40 -2.30
N ARG A 186 -18.30 -14.68 -3.31
CA ARG A 186 -17.86 -15.20 -4.61
C ARG A 186 -17.72 -14.11 -5.67
N CYS A 187 -18.50 -13.05 -5.55
CA CYS A 187 -18.48 -11.88 -6.42
C CYS A 187 -19.05 -10.66 -5.68
N PRO A 188 -18.82 -9.42 -6.15
CA PRO A 188 -19.35 -8.25 -5.46
C PRO A 188 -20.89 -8.13 -5.52
N GLU A 189 -21.53 -8.67 -6.56
CA GLU A 189 -23.00 -8.64 -6.74
C GLU A 189 -23.74 -9.51 -5.73
N GLU A 190 -23.07 -10.51 -5.12
CA GLU A 190 -23.66 -11.39 -4.11
C GLU A 190 -24.24 -10.59 -2.94
N VAL A 191 -23.65 -9.42 -2.64
CA VAL A 191 -24.13 -8.51 -1.59
C VAL A 191 -25.59 -8.11 -1.79
N PHE A 192 -26.05 -7.91 -3.02
CA PHE A 192 -27.44 -7.53 -3.31
C PHE A 192 -28.42 -8.65 -2.97
N SER A 193 -27.97 -9.90 -2.96
CA SER A 193 -28.78 -11.07 -2.58
C SER A 193 -28.80 -11.33 -1.08
N LEU A 194 -27.97 -10.64 -0.28
CA LEU A 194 -27.93 -10.79 1.17
C LEU A 194 -29.04 -10.02 1.91
N ASN A 195 -29.90 -9.30 1.19
CA ASN A 195 -31.01 -8.50 1.73
C ASN A 195 -30.59 -7.54 2.86
N LEU A 196 -29.39 -6.95 2.74
CA LEU A 196 -28.84 -6.05 3.75
C LEU A 196 -29.42 -4.63 3.71
N GLY A 197 -30.40 -4.37 2.85
CA GLY A 197 -31.04 -3.04 2.74
C GLY A 197 -30.20 -2.00 2.01
N THR A 198 -29.34 -2.44 1.08
CA THR A 198 -28.40 -1.58 0.34
C THR A 198 -28.36 -1.92 -1.14
N ASP A 199 -28.21 -0.89 -1.95
CA ASP A 199 -27.99 -0.94 -3.39
C ASP A 199 -26.64 -0.31 -3.78
N ILE A 200 -25.71 -0.16 -2.83
CA ILE A 200 -24.40 0.49 -3.01
C ILE A 200 -23.31 -0.36 -2.36
N VAL A 201 -22.34 -0.76 -3.19
CA VAL A 201 -21.21 -1.59 -2.79
C VAL A 201 -19.91 -0.90 -3.19
N VAL A 202 -18.91 -0.96 -2.32
CA VAL A 202 -17.51 -0.68 -2.67
C VAL A 202 -16.78 -2.01 -2.75
N ASN A 203 -16.18 -2.30 -3.90
CA ASN A 203 -15.41 -3.52 -4.11
C ASN A 203 -13.92 -3.23 -3.94
N ALA A 204 -13.40 -3.47 -2.73
CA ALA A 204 -11.98 -3.38 -2.37
C ALA A 204 -11.36 -4.77 -2.07
N SER A 205 -11.79 -5.79 -2.83
CA SER A 205 -11.40 -7.19 -2.66
C SER A 205 -9.96 -7.51 -3.07
N GLY A 206 -9.22 -6.56 -3.63
CA GLY A 206 -7.84 -6.74 -4.10
C GLY A 206 -7.76 -7.36 -5.49
N THR A 207 -8.28 -8.57 -5.68
CA THR A 207 -8.21 -9.32 -6.96
C THR A 207 -9.53 -9.39 -7.73
N ASN A 208 -10.59 -8.74 -7.24
CA ASN A 208 -11.94 -8.87 -7.79
C ASN A 208 -12.38 -10.32 -7.93
N PHE A 209 -12.10 -11.14 -6.93
CA PHE A 209 -12.48 -12.56 -6.89
C PHE A 209 -11.94 -13.39 -8.08
N GLY A 210 -10.91 -12.89 -8.79
CA GLY A 210 -10.39 -13.53 -10.01
C GLY A 210 -11.27 -13.32 -11.25
N LEU A 211 -12.26 -12.42 -11.19
CA LEU A 211 -13.19 -12.15 -12.28
C LEU A 211 -12.68 -11.10 -13.27
N ASP A 212 -11.68 -10.30 -12.90
CA ASP A 212 -11.04 -9.36 -13.82
C ASP A 212 -9.81 -10.01 -14.49
N PRO A 213 -9.86 -10.32 -15.80
CA PRO A 213 -8.74 -10.96 -16.51
C PRO A 213 -7.50 -10.07 -16.63
N ALA A 214 -7.62 -8.76 -16.41
CA ALA A 214 -6.47 -7.87 -16.34
C ALA A 214 -5.69 -8.02 -15.02
N VAL A 215 -6.28 -8.63 -14.00
CA VAL A 215 -5.63 -8.86 -12.70
C VAL A 215 -4.77 -10.12 -12.75
N PHE A 216 -3.53 -9.99 -12.30
CA PHE A 216 -2.58 -11.08 -12.14
C PHE A 216 -1.79 -10.91 -10.84
N ILE A 217 -1.22 -12.01 -10.34
CA ILE A 217 -0.43 -11.94 -9.11
C ILE A 217 1.02 -11.58 -9.42
N THR A 218 1.64 -10.83 -8.52
CA THR A 218 3.08 -10.62 -8.50
C THR A 218 3.61 -11.05 -7.13
N ARG A 219 4.19 -12.24 -7.07
CA ARG A 219 4.78 -12.78 -5.85
C ARG A 219 5.95 -11.91 -5.40
N GLY A 220 6.02 -11.70 -4.10
CA GLY A 220 7.12 -11.02 -3.43
C GLY A 220 7.54 -11.82 -2.23
N GLN A 221 8.83 -12.15 -2.20
CA GLN A 221 9.48 -12.69 -1.04
C GLN A 221 10.29 -11.60 -0.34
N THR A 222 10.11 -11.51 0.97
CA THR A 222 10.89 -10.65 1.87
C THR A 222 11.25 -11.41 3.14
N VAL A 223 12.15 -10.83 3.92
CA VAL A 223 12.62 -11.41 5.18
C VAL A 223 12.40 -10.38 6.27
N LEU A 224 11.66 -10.75 7.31
CA LEU A 224 11.56 -9.96 8.53
C LEU A 224 12.75 -10.25 9.42
N VAL A 225 13.48 -9.20 9.81
CA VAL A 225 14.64 -9.29 10.70
C VAL A 225 14.41 -8.48 11.99
N LYS A 226 15.11 -8.86 13.05
CA LYS A 226 14.99 -8.24 14.37
C LYS A 226 15.58 -6.84 14.43
N GLU A 227 16.59 -6.58 13.60
CA GLU A 227 17.33 -5.33 13.59
C GLU A 227 16.42 -4.15 13.25
N SER A 228 16.65 -3.03 13.93
CA SER A 228 16.06 -1.75 13.55
C SER A 228 16.95 -1.11 12.49
N CYS A 229 16.35 -0.48 11.49
CA CYS A 229 17.06 0.36 10.54
C CYS A 229 16.51 1.79 10.66
N PRO A 230 17.36 2.82 10.83
CA PRO A 230 16.91 4.20 11.06
C PRO A 230 16.45 4.89 9.76
N VAL A 231 16.59 4.23 8.62
CA VAL A 231 16.28 4.72 7.29
C VAL A 231 15.51 3.65 6.51
N THR A 232 14.67 4.09 5.58
CA THR A 232 14.14 3.18 4.55
C THR A 232 14.92 3.39 3.26
N ILE A 233 15.44 2.30 2.70
CA ILE A 233 16.28 2.34 1.50
C ILE A 233 15.58 1.56 0.40
N THR A 234 15.62 2.07 -0.83
CA THR A 234 15.29 1.31 -2.04
C THR A 234 16.41 1.44 -3.05
N ARG A 235 16.95 0.31 -3.50
CA ARG A 235 17.88 0.20 -4.61
C ARG A 235 17.21 -0.53 -5.76
N GLN A 236 17.28 0.06 -6.96
CA GLN A 236 16.84 -0.57 -8.21
C GLN A 236 18.06 -0.85 -9.08
N ASN A 237 18.29 -2.13 -9.37
CA ASN A 237 19.42 -2.58 -10.18
C ASN A 237 19.07 -2.57 -11.66
N LYS A 238 20.09 -2.49 -12.52
CA LYS A 238 19.91 -2.47 -13.98
C LYS A 238 19.25 -3.74 -14.52
N ASP A 239 19.43 -4.87 -13.84
CA ASP A 239 18.84 -6.17 -14.20
C ASP A 239 17.36 -6.31 -13.77
N GLY A 240 16.77 -5.28 -13.18
CA GLY A 240 15.38 -5.29 -12.70
C GLY A 240 15.19 -5.88 -11.32
N THR A 241 16.26 -6.29 -10.62
CA THR A 241 16.18 -6.71 -9.22
C THR A 241 16.15 -5.52 -8.26
N TYR A 242 15.64 -5.75 -7.06
CA TYR A 242 15.45 -4.73 -6.03
C TYR A 242 16.08 -5.17 -4.71
N SER A 243 16.67 -4.22 -4.00
CA SER A 243 17.08 -4.39 -2.60
C SER A 243 16.52 -3.23 -1.78
N PHE A 244 15.82 -3.51 -0.70
CA PHE A 244 15.17 -2.49 0.10
C PHE A 244 15.06 -2.88 1.59
N SER A 245 14.97 -1.85 2.44
CA SER A 245 14.59 -1.97 3.85
C SER A 245 13.32 -1.19 4.15
N VAL A 246 12.44 -1.79 4.95
CA VAL A 246 11.25 -1.12 5.49
C VAL A 246 11.17 -1.35 7.00
N PRO A 247 11.63 -0.40 7.82
CA PRO A 247 11.51 -0.47 9.28
C PRO A 247 10.05 -0.32 9.69
N ARG A 248 9.46 -1.35 10.31
CA ARG A 248 8.03 -1.29 10.72
C ARG A 248 7.81 -0.42 11.95
N GLY A 249 8.84 -0.19 12.76
CA GLY A 249 8.70 0.45 14.08
C GLY A 249 7.86 -0.41 15.04
N TYR A 250 7.60 0.10 16.25
CA TYR A 250 6.69 -0.54 17.22
C TYR A 250 6.98 -2.04 17.46
N GLN A 251 8.25 -2.38 17.65
CA GLN A 251 8.73 -3.77 17.81
C GLN A 251 8.39 -4.71 16.63
N GLY A 252 8.03 -4.16 15.47
CA GLY A 252 7.68 -4.92 14.27
C GLY A 252 8.85 -5.36 13.40
N GLY A 253 10.10 -5.10 13.83
CA GLY A 253 11.33 -5.41 13.08
C GLY A 253 11.52 -4.58 11.81
N THR A 254 12.44 -5.02 10.95
CA THR A 254 12.70 -4.44 9.63
C THR A 254 12.47 -5.48 8.56
N ILE A 255 11.75 -5.11 7.50
CA ILE A 255 11.59 -5.95 6.32
C ILE A 255 12.76 -5.71 5.38
N ILE A 256 13.49 -6.77 5.03
CA ILE A 256 14.50 -6.77 3.99
C ILE A 256 13.90 -7.46 2.76
N GLY A 257 13.87 -6.76 1.65
CA GLY A 257 13.30 -7.28 0.41
C GLY A 257 14.08 -6.85 -0.82
N GLY A 258 13.69 -7.30 -2.00
CA GLY A 258 12.66 -8.32 -2.17
C GLY A 258 12.51 -8.72 -3.63
N THR A 259 11.71 -9.76 -3.87
CA THR A 259 11.46 -10.25 -5.23
C THR A 259 10.22 -9.63 -5.88
N ARG A 260 10.23 -9.67 -7.22
CA ARG A 260 9.10 -9.33 -8.09
C ARG A 260 8.93 -10.43 -9.12
N GLU A 261 8.08 -11.40 -8.82
CA GLU A 261 7.89 -12.59 -9.65
C GLU A 261 6.47 -12.63 -10.20
N VAL A 262 6.32 -12.28 -11.47
CA VAL A 262 5.03 -12.23 -12.18
C VAL A 262 4.49 -13.65 -12.36
N ASN A 263 3.19 -13.85 -12.08
CA ASN A 263 2.49 -15.13 -12.25
C ASN A 263 3.06 -16.32 -11.46
N ASN A 264 3.92 -16.08 -10.46
CA ASN A 264 4.43 -17.13 -9.59
C ASN A 264 3.48 -17.41 -8.41
N TRP A 265 2.81 -18.56 -8.43
CA TRP A 265 1.87 -18.98 -7.39
C TRP A 265 2.52 -19.80 -6.26
N SER A 266 3.84 -19.90 -6.18
CA SER A 266 4.51 -20.57 -5.06
C SER A 266 4.19 -19.89 -3.73
N MET A 267 3.85 -20.69 -2.72
CA MET A 267 3.57 -20.24 -1.34
C MET A 267 4.81 -20.33 -0.45
N GLU A 268 5.80 -21.13 -0.86
CA GLU A 268 7.00 -21.46 -0.09
C GLU A 268 8.04 -20.36 -0.27
N ALA A 269 8.75 -20.00 0.79
CA ALA A 269 9.90 -19.11 0.71
C ALA A 269 11.15 -19.87 0.22
N ASP A 270 11.92 -19.26 -0.67
CA ASP A 270 13.18 -19.81 -1.16
C ASP A 270 14.35 -19.37 -0.25
N LEU A 271 15.07 -20.34 0.32
CA LEU A 271 16.18 -20.09 1.25
C LEU A 271 17.41 -19.45 0.58
N GLU A 272 17.65 -19.73 -0.69
CA GLU A 272 18.74 -19.11 -1.44
C GLU A 272 18.41 -17.66 -1.80
N VAL A 273 17.14 -17.37 -2.10
CA VAL A 273 16.65 -16.00 -2.22
C VAL A 273 16.83 -15.25 -0.90
N ARG A 274 16.45 -15.85 0.25
CA ARG A 274 16.69 -15.25 1.58
C ARG A 274 18.16 -14.88 1.78
N LYS A 275 19.08 -15.83 1.57
CA LYS A 275 20.53 -15.60 1.72
C LYS A 275 21.01 -14.43 0.85
N LYS A 276 20.59 -14.39 -0.41
CA LYS A 276 20.94 -13.32 -1.36
C LYS A 276 20.42 -11.96 -0.91
N LEU A 277 19.16 -11.88 -0.47
CA LEU A 277 18.54 -10.63 0.00
C LEU A 277 19.25 -10.08 1.23
N LEU A 278 19.50 -10.92 2.24
CA LEU A 278 20.16 -10.49 3.49
C LEU A 278 21.60 -10.06 3.24
N LYS A 279 22.37 -10.86 2.48
CA LYS A 279 23.75 -10.54 2.13
C LYS A 279 23.84 -9.24 1.35
N GLY A 280 23.05 -9.10 0.28
CA GLY A 280 23.07 -7.91 -0.58
C GLY A 280 22.62 -6.65 0.15
N PHE A 281 21.71 -6.75 1.13
CA PHE A 281 21.34 -5.60 1.95
C PHE A 281 22.44 -5.19 2.93
N VAL A 282 23.08 -6.15 3.60
CA VAL A 282 24.22 -5.89 4.51
C VAL A 282 25.39 -5.27 3.77
N GLU A 283 25.71 -5.74 2.56
CA GLU A 283 26.76 -5.14 1.72
C GLU A 283 26.42 -3.70 1.32
N MET A 284 25.15 -3.39 1.07
CA MET A 284 24.69 -2.05 0.70
C MET A 284 24.61 -1.09 1.90
N TYR A 285 24.24 -1.58 3.08
CA TYR A 285 24.02 -0.77 4.28
C TYR A 285 24.48 -1.52 5.53
N PRO A 286 25.80 -1.59 5.78
CA PRO A 286 26.36 -2.38 6.88
C PRO A 286 25.94 -1.88 8.27
N ASP A 287 25.61 -0.59 8.40
CA ASP A 287 25.21 0.06 9.66
C ASP A 287 23.99 -0.60 10.33
N ILE A 288 23.16 -1.36 9.59
CA ILE A 288 22.06 -2.14 10.19
C ILE A 288 22.53 -3.17 11.22
N LEU A 289 23.77 -3.64 11.13
CA LEU A 289 24.35 -4.61 12.06
C LEU A 289 24.75 -3.97 13.41
N GLY A 290 24.82 -2.65 13.48
CA GLY A 290 25.30 -1.90 14.64
C GLY A 290 26.77 -2.14 14.95
N GLU A 291 27.24 -1.59 16.08
CA GLU A 291 28.67 -1.56 16.44
C GLU A 291 29.16 -2.83 17.17
N ASN A 292 28.28 -3.81 17.41
CA ASN A 292 28.54 -4.95 18.31
C ASN A 292 29.33 -6.11 17.68
N GLY A 293 30.04 -5.89 16.57
CA GLY A 293 30.77 -6.94 15.85
C GLY A 293 29.89 -8.03 15.23
N LYS A 294 28.57 -7.77 15.12
CA LYS A 294 27.59 -8.67 14.51
C LYS A 294 27.85 -8.77 13.01
N LYS A 295 27.78 -9.99 12.46
CA LYS A 295 28.08 -10.26 11.04
C LYS A 295 26.84 -10.55 10.18
N GLU A 296 25.73 -10.95 10.80
CA GLU A 296 24.54 -11.42 10.11
C GLU A 296 23.28 -10.87 10.78
N LEU A 297 22.22 -10.66 10.01
CA LEU A 297 20.91 -10.22 10.50
C LEU A 297 20.18 -11.37 11.22
N THR A 298 19.46 -11.07 12.30
CA THR A 298 18.65 -12.07 12.99
C THR A 298 17.29 -12.20 12.31
N VAL A 299 17.13 -13.28 11.54
CA VAL A 299 15.87 -13.62 10.87
C VAL A 299 14.80 -13.95 11.89
N LEU A 300 13.66 -13.27 11.79
CA LEU A 300 12.44 -13.58 12.54
C LEU A 300 11.48 -14.43 11.71
N ARG A 301 11.31 -14.11 10.42
CA ARG A 301 10.35 -14.81 9.55
C ARG A 301 10.60 -14.55 8.07
N ASP A 302 10.30 -15.53 7.23
CA ASP A 302 10.15 -15.32 5.79
C ASP A 302 8.72 -15.03 5.41
N ILE A 303 8.58 -14.13 4.45
CA ILE A 303 7.29 -13.61 4.05
C ILE A 303 7.16 -13.85 2.56
N VAL A 304 6.06 -14.48 2.19
CA VAL A 304 5.61 -14.60 0.80
C VAL A 304 4.25 -13.93 0.71
N GLY A 305 4.15 -12.91 -0.14
CA GLY A 305 2.89 -12.24 -0.44
C GLY A 305 2.62 -12.24 -1.94
N ARG A 306 1.33 -12.27 -2.32
CA ARG A 306 0.90 -12.17 -3.71
C ARG A 306 0.25 -10.82 -3.96
N ARG A 307 1.01 -9.88 -4.54
CA ARG A 307 0.49 -8.54 -4.84
C ARG A 307 -0.60 -8.64 -5.93
N PRO A 308 -1.77 -8.01 -5.77
CA PRO A 308 -2.83 -8.05 -6.76
C PRO A 308 -2.58 -6.98 -7.82
N THR A 309 -1.76 -7.29 -8.81
CA THR A 309 -1.37 -6.36 -9.87
C THR A 309 -2.41 -6.39 -10.99
N ARG A 310 -2.62 -5.27 -11.68
CA ARG A 310 -3.57 -5.19 -12.80
C ARG A 310 -2.93 -4.54 -14.02
N ASN A 311 -3.09 -5.18 -15.18
CA ASN A 311 -2.70 -4.60 -16.47
C ASN A 311 -3.51 -3.33 -16.72
N GLY A 312 -2.83 -2.26 -17.15
CA GLY A 312 -3.45 -0.95 -17.34
C GLY A 312 -3.61 -0.11 -16.07
N GLY A 313 -3.17 -0.61 -14.91
CA GLY A 313 -3.27 0.08 -13.62
C GLY A 313 -4.49 -0.33 -12.79
N PRO A 314 -4.63 0.21 -11.57
CA PRO A 314 -5.74 -0.11 -10.67
C PRO A 314 -7.09 0.29 -11.27
N ARG A 315 -8.14 -0.48 -10.97
CA ARG A 315 -9.52 -0.14 -11.36
C ARG A 315 -10.15 0.68 -10.24
N ILE A 316 -10.44 1.95 -10.53
CA ILE A 316 -11.12 2.89 -9.63
C ILE A 316 -12.29 3.51 -10.40
N GLU A 317 -13.44 2.83 -10.42
CA GLU A 317 -14.57 3.23 -11.24
C GLU A 317 -15.91 2.76 -10.69
N GLY A 318 -16.97 3.51 -11.01
CA GLY A 318 -18.34 3.16 -10.66
C GLY A 318 -19.03 2.39 -11.77
N GLU A 319 -19.67 1.28 -11.43
CA GLU A 319 -20.43 0.42 -12.33
C GLU A 319 -21.89 0.32 -11.86
N LYS A 320 -22.84 0.63 -12.75
CA LYS A 320 -24.26 0.43 -12.49
C LYS A 320 -24.63 -1.01 -12.86
N ILE A 321 -25.13 -1.76 -11.89
CA ILE A 321 -25.65 -3.11 -12.11
C ILE A 321 -27.15 -3.01 -12.37
N GLU A 322 -27.55 -3.33 -13.59
CA GLU A 322 -28.94 -3.18 -14.05
C GLU A 322 -29.92 -3.93 -13.13
N GLY A 323 -30.97 -3.22 -12.70
CA GLY A 323 -31.99 -3.74 -11.78
C GLY A 323 -31.51 -4.04 -10.36
N LYS A 324 -30.23 -3.89 -10.03
CA LYS A 324 -29.67 -4.26 -8.71
C LYS A 324 -29.12 -3.09 -7.91
N GLY A 325 -28.22 -2.30 -8.48
CA GLY A 325 -27.52 -1.28 -7.69
C GLY A 325 -26.30 -0.68 -8.37
N PHE A 326 -25.35 -0.27 -7.54
CA PHE A 326 -24.10 0.37 -7.95
C PHE A 326 -22.91 -0.23 -7.22
N ILE A 327 -21.82 -0.45 -7.93
CA ILE A 327 -20.57 -0.95 -7.40
C ILE A 327 -19.46 0.07 -7.70
N MET A 328 -18.82 0.61 -6.68
CA MET A 328 -17.58 1.37 -6.81
C MET A 328 -16.39 0.42 -6.67
N HIS A 329 -15.74 0.10 -7.78
CA HIS A 329 -14.54 -0.73 -7.81
C HIS A 329 -13.32 0.06 -7.34
N ALA A 330 -12.49 -0.56 -6.50
CA ALA A 330 -11.21 -0.04 -6.05
C ALA A 330 -10.26 -1.21 -5.76
N TYR A 331 -9.61 -1.75 -6.79
CA TYR A 331 -8.72 -2.91 -6.66
C TYR A 331 -7.59 -2.93 -7.72
N GLY A 332 -6.68 -3.88 -7.63
CA GLY A 332 -5.58 -4.03 -8.60
C GLY A 332 -4.35 -3.15 -8.36
N PHE A 333 -4.10 -2.73 -7.12
CA PHE A 333 -3.03 -1.77 -6.75
C PHE A 333 -1.61 -2.36 -6.69
N GLY A 334 -1.43 -3.64 -7.00
CA GLY A 334 -0.12 -4.29 -6.94
C GLY A 334 0.57 -4.09 -5.59
N GLY A 335 1.80 -3.56 -5.62
CA GLY A 335 2.61 -3.29 -4.44
C GLY A 335 2.28 -1.99 -3.69
N ARG A 336 1.32 -1.19 -4.16
CA ARG A 336 1.14 0.20 -3.74
C ARG A 336 -0.11 0.46 -2.89
N GLY A 337 -0.77 -0.60 -2.40
CA GLY A 337 -2.06 -0.48 -1.71
C GLY A 337 -2.05 0.43 -0.47
N PHE A 338 -0.97 0.45 0.32
CA PHE A 338 -0.83 1.38 1.44
C PHE A 338 -0.46 2.79 0.98
N GLU A 339 0.43 2.91 -0.01
CA GLU A 339 0.90 4.20 -0.54
C GLU A 339 -0.22 5.03 -1.18
N LEU A 340 -1.28 4.38 -1.65
CA LEU A 340 -2.39 5.01 -2.36
C LEU A 340 -3.68 5.07 -1.52
N SER A 341 -3.68 4.54 -0.30
CA SER A 341 -4.90 4.12 0.38
C SER A 341 -5.91 5.24 0.61
N TRP A 342 -5.46 6.41 1.05
CA TRP A 342 -6.35 7.53 1.37
C TRP A 342 -6.73 8.34 0.14
N GLY A 343 -5.82 8.52 -0.81
CA GLY A 343 -6.18 9.11 -2.11
C GLY A 343 -7.24 8.29 -2.83
N VAL A 344 -7.10 6.96 -2.85
CA VAL A 344 -8.13 6.07 -3.40
C VAL A 344 -9.44 6.17 -2.62
N ALA A 345 -9.37 6.23 -1.29
CA ALA A 345 -10.57 6.35 -0.46
C ALA A 345 -11.35 7.65 -0.75
N GLU A 346 -10.68 8.76 -1.06
CA GLU A 346 -11.33 9.99 -1.50
C GLU A 346 -12.06 9.80 -2.83
N MET A 347 -11.41 9.17 -3.83
CA MET A 347 -12.07 8.85 -5.10
C MET A 347 -13.27 7.91 -4.93
N VAL A 348 -13.16 6.93 -4.03
CA VAL A 348 -14.27 6.02 -3.70
C VAL A 348 -15.45 6.79 -3.12
N ARG A 349 -15.20 7.67 -2.13
CA ARG A 349 -16.23 8.55 -1.55
C ARG A 349 -16.87 9.39 -2.65
N ASP A 350 -16.08 10.05 -3.47
CA ASP A 350 -16.57 10.97 -4.50
C ASP A 350 -17.39 10.24 -5.57
N GLY A 351 -16.99 9.03 -5.96
CA GLY A 351 -17.73 8.17 -6.87
C GLY A 351 -19.09 7.75 -6.31
N VAL A 352 -19.13 7.34 -5.04
CA VAL A 352 -20.38 6.98 -4.34
C VAL A 352 -21.30 8.19 -4.19
N GLU A 353 -20.78 9.32 -3.73
CA GLU A 353 -21.57 10.54 -3.57
C GLU A 353 -22.05 11.09 -4.92
N GLY A 354 -21.23 10.97 -5.96
CA GLY A 354 -21.61 11.32 -7.34
C GLY A 354 -22.82 10.52 -7.82
N TRP A 355 -22.81 9.21 -7.59
CA TRP A 355 -23.94 8.33 -7.88
C TRP A 355 -25.21 8.72 -7.09
N LEU A 356 -25.07 9.01 -5.80
CA LEU A 356 -26.18 9.43 -4.94
C LEU A 356 -26.83 10.72 -5.42
N ARG A 357 -26.01 11.74 -5.75
CA ARG A 357 -26.50 13.00 -6.33
C ARG A 357 -27.22 12.79 -7.67
N GLY A 358 -26.73 11.87 -8.51
CA GLY A 358 -27.38 11.50 -9.77
C GLY A 358 -28.77 10.90 -9.56
N LYS A 359 -28.94 10.02 -8.57
CA LYS A 359 -30.25 9.47 -8.19
C LYS A 359 -31.23 10.52 -7.65
N GLU A 360 -30.74 11.50 -6.89
CA GLU A 360 -31.58 12.57 -6.34
C GLU A 360 -32.09 13.52 -7.44
N LYS A 361 -31.25 13.82 -8.46
CA LYS A 361 -31.64 14.68 -9.59
C LYS A 361 -32.61 14.01 -10.57
N GLY A 362 -32.59 12.69 -10.70
CA GLY A 362 -33.50 11.91 -11.57
C GLY A 362 -34.86 11.59 -10.95
N LYS A 363 -35.21 12.21 -9.82
CA LYS A 363 -36.47 12.01 -9.06
C LYS A 363 -37.38 13.25 -9.03
N LEU A 364 -37.20 14.21 -9.94
CA LEU A 364 -38.08 15.38 -10.12
C LEU A 364 -39.06 15.17 -11.27
#